data_AF-A0A5C0ATC1-F1
#
_entry.id   AF-A0A5C0ATC1-F1
#
_cell.length_a   1.000
_cell.length_b   1.000
_cell.length_c   1.000
_cell.angle_alpha   90.00
_cell.angle_beta   90.00
_cell.angle_gamma   90.00
#
_symmetry.space_group_name_H-M   'P 1'
#
loop_
_entity.id
_entity.type
_entity.pdbx_description
1 polymer ?
#
loop_
_entity_poly.entity_id
_entity_poly.type
_entity_poly.pdbx_seq_one_letter_code
_entity_poly.pdbx_strand_id
1 'polypeptide(L)'
;MVLPTPLLDRLWADAVILPAHHEAAIARLQGSGAGSEPYANLGEALFWLLEQGILSNGDIEVMGNLAQPQAAFPTNATRRQALVEFDSMLQRLATSYDKAHRRAFWQAVLPGPKWLWAVLGVAIVAGGLWYVLPPSQPPACNDAAVAKQLKVGLFQATIRQQTANPLLSAQTPAPNMLLAELRDVRELGYIVAERARACEASVQMGSQSRSMAYVVSLTESGATQLSAGDDRLTRARFGLVKDGKLPELGMPIGQADLQRALSDGVKKIQAQAGLRGPRSAARVQEREGQHKNAQNAGERADTVIQVLPLGNCEAGQGGHYRCPVMMQYRDHLLAAIGRSERQILEGDFDFVREGDAWRVADVFPQQYRDATMRGRVGEIAGDEAAEKLKQIQDRRTTP
;
A
#
# COMPACT_ATOMS: atom_id res chain seq x y z
N MET A 1 -31.99 31.00 -25.73
CA MET A 1 -32.45 31.26 -24.34
C MET A 1 -31.30 30.89 -23.43
N VAL A 2 -30.93 31.77 -22.49
CA VAL A 2 -29.87 31.46 -21.51
C VAL A 2 -30.47 30.49 -20.49
N LEU A 3 -29.83 29.33 -20.33
CA LEU A 3 -30.26 28.32 -19.37
C LEU A 3 -30.07 28.87 -17.94
N PRO A 4 -31.09 28.85 -17.06
CA PRO A 4 -30.89 29.24 -15.67
C PRO A 4 -30.03 28.20 -14.94
N THR A 5 -28.90 28.64 -14.38
CA THR A 5 -27.92 27.78 -13.69
C THR A 5 -27.68 28.20 -12.24
N PRO A 6 -28.73 28.32 -11.40
CA PRO A 6 -28.62 28.96 -10.09
C PRO A 6 -27.67 28.27 -9.10
N LEU A 7 -27.54 26.94 -9.13
CA LEU A 7 -26.63 26.23 -8.23
C LEU A 7 -25.18 26.30 -8.72
N LEU A 8 -24.95 26.21 -10.03
CA LEU A 8 -23.64 26.39 -10.64
C LEU A 8 -23.13 27.83 -10.50
N ASP A 9 -24.00 28.81 -10.71
CA ASP A 9 -23.71 30.23 -10.54
C ASP A 9 -23.38 30.54 -9.08
N ARG A 10 -24.05 29.88 -8.13
CA ARG A 10 -23.72 30.00 -6.71
C ARG A 10 -22.36 29.38 -6.36
N LEU A 11 -22.03 28.21 -6.90
CA LEU A 11 -20.70 27.60 -6.72
C LEU A 11 -19.59 28.51 -7.26
N TRP A 12 -19.82 29.20 -8.36
CA TRP A 12 -18.86 30.14 -8.94
C TRP A 12 -18.80 31.47 -8.16
N ALA A 13 -19.95 32.08 -7.86
CA ALA A 13 -20.04 33.34 -7.12
C ALA A 13 -19.40 33.25 -5.73
N ASP A 14 -19.53 32.09 -5.07
CA ASP A 14 -18.91 31.82 -3.77
C ASP A 14 -17.47 31.27 -3.89
N ALA A 15 -16.86 31.31 -5.08
CA ALA A 15 -15.50 30.83 -5.36
C ALA A 15 -15.25 29.38 -4.87
N VAL A 16 -16.26 28.52 -4.96
CA VAL A 16 -16.13 27.08 -4.71
C VAL A 16 -15.50 26.40 -5.92
N ILE A 17 -15.85 26.85 -7.13
CA ILE A 17 -15.26 26.39 -8.40
C ILE A 17 -14.55 27.53 -9.12
N LEU A 18 -13.56 27.18 -9.96
CA LEU A 18 -12.83 28.16 -10.78
C LEU A 18 -13.69 28.65 -11.96
N PRO A 19 -13.42 29.84 -12.50
CA PRO A 19 -14.11 30.35 -13.70
C PRO A 19 -14.04 29.37 -14.89
N ALA A 20 -12.90 28.71 -15.09
CA ALA A 20 -12.74 27.70 -16.14
C ALA A 20 -13.67 26.49 -15.95
N HIS A 21 -13.95 26.10 -14.71
CA HIS A 21 -14.89 25.01 -14.41
C HIS A 21 -16.34 25.44 -14.70
N HIS A 22 -16.68 26.69 -14.37
CA HIS A 22 -18.00 27.27 -14.63
C HIS A 22 -18.28 27.39 -16.13
N GLU A 23 -17.32 27.90 -16.91
CA GLU A 23 -17.44 28.01 -18.37
C GLU A 23 -17.57 26.62 -19.04
N ALA A 24 -16.74 25.65 -18.63
CA ALA A 24 -16.82 24.28 -19.14
C ALA A 24 -18.15 23.60 -18.80
N ALA A 25 -18.69 23.89 -17.61
CA ALA A 25 -19.98 23.38 -17.16
C ALA A 25 -21.15 23.97 -17.96
N ILE A 26 -21.14 25.28 -18.22
CA ILE A 26 -22.14 25.93 -19.07
C ILE A 26 -22.11 25.33 -20.48
N ALA A 27 -20.92 25.18 -21.07
CA ALA A 27 -20.77 24.60 -22.40
C ALA A 27 -21.32 23.16 -22.46
N ARG A 28 -21.07 22.36 -21.41
CA ARG A 28 -21.58 20.99 -21.30
C ARG A 28 -23.11 20.95 -21.14
N LEU A 29 -23.68 21.83 -20.32
CA LEU A 29 -25.13 21.92 -20.12
C LEU A 29 -25.84 22.32 -21.41
N GLN A 30 -25.33 23.33 -22.12
CA GLN A 30 -25.89 23.77 -23.40
C GLN A 30 -25.80 22.68 -24.47
N GLY A 31 -24.68 21.94 -24.52
CA GLY A 31 -24.51 20.80 -25.44
C GLY A 31 -25.42 19.61 -25.15
N SER A 32 -25.90 19.45 -23.91
CA SER A 32 -26.78 18.35 -23.50
C SER A 32 -28.27 18.57 -23.84
N GLY A 33 -28.65 19.79 -24.25
CA GLY A 33 -30.05 20.15 -24.52
C GLY A 33 -30.95 20.18 -23.26
N ALA A 34 -30.37 20.13 -22.06
CA ALA A 34 -31.11 20.19 -20.81
C ALA A 34 -31.81 21.56 -20.67
N GLY A 35 -33.08 21.57 -20.24
CA GLY A 35 -33.85 22.78 -19.96
C GLY A 35 -33.67 23.36 -18.55
N SER A 36 -32.93 22.65 -17.69
CA SER A 36 -32.57 23.05 -16.33
C SER A 36 -31.30 22.31 -15.88
N GLU A 37 -30.76 22.68 -14.71
CA GLU A 37 -29.67 21.94 -14.08
C GLU A 37 -30.07 20.49 -13.76
N PRO A 38 -29.21 19.48 -13.99
CA PRO A 38 -29.49 18.07 -13.75
C PRO A 38 -29.29 17.63 -12.28
N TYR A 39 -29.04 18.58 -11.37
CA TYR A 39 -28.73 18.34 -9.96
C TYR A 39 -29.62 19.22 -9.08
N ALA A 40 -29.99 18.70 -7.90
CA ALA A 40 -30.95 19.34 -7.00
C ALA A 40 -30.30 20.15 -5.87
N ASN A 41 -29.00 19.99 -5.63
CA ASN A 41 -28.26 20.67 -4.57
C ASN A 41 -26.77 20.89 -4.94
N LEU A 42 -26.03 21.60 -4.09
CA LEU A 42 -24.63 21.98 -4.36
C LEU A 42 -23.71 20.75 -4.37
N GLY A 43 -23.99 19.76 -3.54
CA GLY A 43 -23.27 18.49 -3.54
C GLY A 43 -23.45 17.69 -4.83
N GLU A 44 -24.68 17.60 -5.33
CA GLU A 44 -25.00 16.96 -6.61
C GLU A 44 -24.39 17.70 -7.80
N ALA A 45 -24.30 19.03 -7.73
CA ALA A 45 -23.59 19.85 -8.71
C ALA A 45 -22.08 19.51 -8.74
N LEU A 46 -21.43 19.39 -7.59
CA LEU A 46 -20.02 18.98 -7.50
C LEU A 46 -19.80 17.56 -8.04
N PHE A 47 -20.72 16.64 -7.74
CA PHE A 47 -20.67 15.27 -8.27
C PHE A 47 -20.82 15.24 -9.79
N TRP A 48 -21.77 16.00 -10.34
CA TRP A 48 -21.94 16.10 -11.78
C TRP A 48 -20.69 16.68 -12.45
N LEU A 49 -20.11 17.75 -11.89
CA LEU A 49 -18.86 18.32 -12.42
C LEU A 49 -17.70 17.32 -12.42
N LEU A 50 -17.61 16.48 -11.38
CA LEU A 50 -16.62 15.40 -11.29
C LEU A 50 -16.89 14.30 -12.34
N GLU A 51 -18.15 13.86 -12.50
CA GLU A 51 -18.57 12.86 -13.49
C GLU A 51 -18.29 13.32 -14.93
N GLN A 52 -18.54 14.60 -15.21
CA GLN A 52 -18.31 15.20 -16.53
C GLN A 52 -16.82 15.45 -16.83
N GLY A 53 -15.93 15.17 -15.87
CA GLY A 53 -14.48 15.39 -15.97
C GLY A 53 -14.07 16.86 -15.95
N ILE A 54 -14.95 17.74 -15.44
CA ILE A 54 -14.72 19.19 -15.33
C ILE A 54 -13.99 19.52 -14.02
N LEU A 55 -14.29 18.76 -12.96
CA LEU A 55 -13.49 18.71 -11.74
C LEU A 55 -12.68 17.42 -11.69
N SER A 56 -11.51 17.49 -11.08
CA SER A 56 -10.71 16.32 -10.71
C SER A 56 -10.89 15.97 -9.23
N ASN A 57 -10.50 14.76 -8.84
CA ASN A 57 -10.43 14.38 -7.42
C ASN A 57 -9.50 15.30 -6.61
N GLY A 58 -8.45 15.85 -7.24
CA GLY A 58 -7.55 16.81 -6.61
C GLY A 58 -8.24 18.14 -6.30
N ASP A 59 -9.16 18.59 -7.15
CA ASP A 59 -9.94 19.81 -6.91
C ASP A 59 -10.87 19.66 -5.70
N ILE A 60 -11.48 18.50 -5.53
CA ILE A 60 -12.31 18.18 -4.35
C ILE A 60 -11.47 18.15 -3.07
N GLU A 61 -10.25 17.62 -3.13
CA GLU A 61 -9.31 17.61 -2.00
C GLU A 61 -8.86 19.04 -1.62
N VAL A 62 -8.53 19.87 -2.61
CA VAL A 62 -8.20 21.29 -2.40
C VAL A 62 -9.39 22.03 -1.77
N MET A 63 -10.62 21.79 -2.25
CA MET A 63 -11.83 22.35 -1.64
C MET A 63 -12.01 21.89 -0.18
N GLY A 64 -11.73 20.62 0.11
CA GLY A 64 -11.76 20.07 1.48
C GLY A 64 -10.73 20.73 2.41
N ASN A 65 -9.51 20.94 1.94
CA ASN A 65 -8.45 21.60 2.70
C ASN A 65 -8.75 23.07 2.99
N LEU A 66 -9.33 23.77 2.01
CA LEU A 66 -9.77 25.17 2.16
C LEU A 66 -11.00 25.33 3.09
N ALA A 67 -11.72 24.24 3.36
CA ALA A 67 -12.89 24.25 4.24
C ALA A 67 -12.56 24.10 5.74
N GLN A 68 -11.32 23.71 6.10
CA GLN A 68 -10.93 23.39 7.48
C GLN A 68 -10.51 24.54 8.43
N PRO A 69 -10.00 25.72 8.02
CA PRO A 69 -9.66 26.75 8.99
C PRO A 69 -10.91 27.38 9.65
N GLN A 70 -10.83 27.66 10.95
CA GLN A 70 -11.93 28.18 11.77
C GLN A 70 -12.45 29.52 11.20
N ALA A 71 -13.71 29.49 10.75
CA ALA A 71 -14.63 30.57 10.41
C ALA A 71 -14.08 32.01 10.28
N ALA A 72 -13.99 32.52 9.04
CA ALA A 72 -13.97 33.98 8.80
C ALA A 72 -14.56 34.46 7.45
N PHE A 73 -14.82 33.59 6.47
CA PHE A 73 -15.28 34.03 5.13
C PHE A 73 -16.69 33.51 4.77
N PRO A 74 -17.61 34.37 4.30
CA PRO A 74 -18.96 33.97 3.86
C PRO A 74 -18.96 32.85 2.80
N THR A 75 -17.98 32.87 1.89
CA THR A 75 -17.76 31.87 0.84
C THR A 75 -17.40 30.47 1.37
N ASN A 76 -16.94 30.38 2.62
CA ASN A 76 -16.63 29.10 3.24
C ASN A 76 -17.89 28.33 3.69
N ALA A 77 -19.00 29.02 3.94
CA ALA A 77 -20.26 28.38 4.31
C ALA A 77 -20.81 27.54 3.14
N THR A 78 -20.84 28.10 1.93
CA THR A 78 -21.26 27.40 0.72
C THR A 78 -20.32 26.23 0.39
N ARG A 79 -19.00 26.40 0.54
CA ARG A 79 -18.02 25.31 0.36
C ARG A 79 -18.27 24.13 1.30
N ARG A 80 -18.52 24.40 2.58
CA ARG A 80 -18.82 23.36 3.59
C ARG A 80 -20.16 22.69 3.32
N GLN A 81 -21.18 23.47 2.97
CA GLN A 81 -22.49 22.92 2.60
C GLN A 81 -22.37 21.98 1.40
N ALA A 82 -21.70 22.42 0.33
CA ALA A 82 -21.50 21.62 -0.87
C ALA A 82 -20.74 20.31 -0.59
N LEU A 83 -19.71 20.34 0.25
CA LEU A 83 -18.95 19.14 0.63
C LEU A 83 -19.76 18.16 1.50
N VAL A 84 -20.60 18.66 2.41
CA VAL A 84 -21.50 17.81 3.23
C VAL A 84 -22.57 17.17 2.36
N GLU A 85 -23.18 17.94 1.46
CA GLU A 85 -24.17 17.42 0.51
C GLU A 85 -23.53 16.41 -0.45
N PHE A 86 -22.31 16.66 -0.93
CA PHE A 86 -21.53 15.76 -1.78
C PHE A 86 -21.23 14.43 -1.09
N ASP A 87 -20.74 14.46 0.16
CA ASP A 87 -20.52 13.25 0.95
C ASP A 87 -21.82 12.45 1.17
N SER A 88 -22.92 13.15 1.47
CA SER A 88 -24.24 12.52 1.64
C SER A 88 -24.74 11.85 0.35
N MET A 89 -24.45 12.44 -0.82
CA MET A 89 -24.77 11.87 -2.11
C MET A 89 -23.92 10.62 -2.39
N LEU A 90 -22.63 10.66 -2.11
CA LEU A 90 -21.74 9.49 -2.27
C LEU A 90 -22.20 8.32 -1.39
N GLN A 91 -22.65 8.59 -0.16
CA GLN A 91 -23.23 7.56 0.73
C GLN A 91 -24.55 7.00 0.19
N ARG A 92 -25.43 7.85 -0.37
CA ARG A 92 -26.67 7.40 -1.05
C ARG A 92 -26.37 6.59 -2.30
N LEU A 93 -25.37 6.99 -3.09
CA LEU A 93 -24.93 6.25 -4.26
C LEU A 93 -24.36 4.90 -3.86
N ALA A 94 -23.48 4.82 -2.86
CA ALA A 94 -22.97 3.55 -2.34
C ALA A 94 -24.10 2.60 -1.90
N THR A 95 -25.05 3.10 -1.10
CA THR A 95 -26.19 2.29 -0.62
C THR A 95 -27.22 1.95 -1.71
N SER A 96 -27.37 2.80 -2.73
CA SER A 96 -28.23 2.55 -3.90
C SER A 96 -27.58 1.60 -4.90
N TYR A 97 -26.26 1.64 -5.06
CA TYR A 97 -25.46 0.72 -5.87
C TYR A 97 -25.56 -0.71 -5.32
N ASP A 98 -25.51 -0.86 -3.98
CA ASP A 98 -25.75 -2.13 -3.29
C ASP A 98 -27.18 -2.68 -3.47
N LYS A 99 -28.19 -1.80 -3.50
CA LYS A 99 -29.59 -2.20 -3.70
C LYS A 99 -29.94 -2.45 -5.17
N ALA A 100 -29.37 -1.67 -6.09
CA ALA A 100 -29.63 -1.76 -7.53
C ALA A 100 -28.98 -3.00 -8.15
N HIS A 101 -27.77 -3.37 -7.73
CA HIS A 101 -27.14 -4.64 -8.15
C HIS A 101 -27.89 -5.86 -7.61
N ARG A 102 -28.43 -5.81 -6.39
CA ARG A 102 -29.35 -6.84 -5.90
C ARG A 102 -30.61 -6.92 -6.77
N ARG A 103 -31.26 -5.80 -7.09
CA ARG A 103 -32.56 -5.81 -7.78
C ARG A 103 -32.44 -6.18 -9.27
N ALA A 104 -31.41 -5.70 -9.96
CA ALA A 104 -31.13 -6.02 -11.36
C ALA A 104 -30.72 -7.49 -11.56
N PHE A 105 -29.96 -8.05 -10.62
CA PHE A 105 -29.62 -9.48 -10.60
C PHE A 105 -30.87 -10.36 -10.41
N TRP A 106 -31.78 -9.99 -9.50
CA TRP A 106 -33.00 -10.77 -9.24
C TRP A 106 -34.03 -10.75 -10.38
N GLN A 107 -34.08 -9.70 -11.20
CA GLN A 107 -34.95 -9.64 -12.38
C GLN A 107 -34.35 -10.34 -13.61
N ALA A 108 -33.02 -10.41 -13.72
CA ALA A 108 -32.33 -11.10 -14.81
C ALA A 108 -32.29 -12.64 -14.64
N VAL A 109 -32.34 -13.14 -13.39
CA VAL A 109 -32.08 -14.57 -13.08
C VAL A 109 -33.35 -15.43 -12.99
N LEU A 110 -34.56 -14.84 -12.81
CA LEU A 110 -35.80 -15.61 -12.65
C LEU A 110 -36.89 -15.31 -13.71
N PRO A 111 -36.66 -15.52 -15.03
CA PRO A 111 -37.74 -15.56 -15.99
C PRO A 111 -38.36 -16.97 -16.01
N GLY A 112 -39.51 -17.15 -15.35
CA GLY A 112 -40.29 -18.38 -15.53
C GLY A 112 -41.07 -18.89 -14.31
N PRO A 113 -41.85 -19.99 -14.48
CA PRO A 113 -42.79 -20.46 -13.47
C PRO A 113 -42.11 -20.93 -12.18
N LYS A 114 -42.66 -20.50 -11.04
CA LYS A 114 -42.07 -20.63 -9.69
C LYS A 114 -41.76 -22.07 -9.22
N TRP A 115 -42.32 -23.10 -9.85
CA TRP A 115 -42.15 -24.50 -9.45
C TRP A 115 -40.80 -25.12 -9.89
N LEU A 116 -40.20 -24.64 -10.98
CA LEU A 116 -38.85 -25.06 -11.41
C LEU A 116 -37.76 -24.60 -10.42
N TRP A 117 -38.00 -23.50 -9.71
CA TRP A 117 -37.07 -22.94 -8.73
C TRP A 117 -37.11 -23.62 -7.36
N ALA A 118 -38.18 -24.35 -7.03
CA ALA A 118 -38.24 -25.14 -5.80
C ALA A 118 -37.29 -26.34 -5.84
N VAL A 119 -37.19 -27.01 -6.99
CA VAL A 119 -36.29 -28.15 -7.21
C VAL A 119 -34.83 -27.70 -7.28
N LEU A 120 -34.56 -26.56 -7.92
CA LEU A 120 -33.21 -25.97 -7.96
C LEU A 120 -32.80 -25.38 -6.60
N GLY A 121 -33.74 -24.88 -5.81
CA GLY A 121 -33.50 -24.31 -4.49
C GLY A 121 -32.90 -25.30 -3.49
N VAL A 122 -33.32 -26.57 -3.53
CA VAL A 122 -32.76 -27.61 -2.63
C VAL A 122 -31.32 -27.98 -3.04
N ALA A 123 -31.01 -28.02 -4.33
CA ALA A 123 -29.65 -28.26 -4.82
C ALA A 123 -28.71 -27.08 -4.52
N ILE A 124 -29.21 -25.84 -4.58
CA ILE A 124 -28.44 -24.63 -4.26
C ILE A 124 -28.24 -24.45 -2.76
N VAL A 125 -29.14 -24.88 -1.87
CA VAL A 125 -28.87 -24.81 -0.41
C VAL A 125 -27.70 -25.74 -0.03
N ALA A 126 -27.58 -26.89 -0.68
CA ALA A 126 -26.44 -27.79 -0.47
C ALA A 126 -25.11 -27.22 -1.02
N GLY A 127 -25.13 -26.48 -2.15
CA GLY A 127 -23.92 -25.84 -2.71
C GLY A 127 -23.63 -24.42 -2.20
N GLY A 128 -24.65 -23.71 -1.74
CA GLY A 128 -24.64 -22.29 -1.37
C GLY A 128 -24.12 -22.02 0.04
N LEU A 129 -24.11 -23.03 0.91
CA LEU A 129 -23.35 -22.94 2.16
C LEU A 129 -21.85 -22.68 1.91
N TRP A 130 -21.32 -22.99 0.73
CA TRP A 130 -19.92 -22.74 0.36
C TRP A 130 -19.61 -21.28 0.00
N TYR A 131 -20.60 -20.48 -0.40
CA TYR A 131 -20.41 -19.10 -0.90
C TYR A 131 -20.79 -17.99 0.10
N VAL A 132 -21.42 -18.34 1.23
CA VAL A 132 -21.71 -17.39 2.33
C VAL A 132 -20.60 -17.45 3.41
N LEU A 133 -19.70 -18.43 3.31
CA LEU A 133 -18.49 -18.48 4.10
C LEU A 133 -17.42 -17.61 3.41
N PRO A 134 -16.72 -16.71 4.14
CA PRO A 134 -15.60 -15.98 3.56
C PRO A 134 -14.62 -17.00 2.97
N PRO A 135 -14.07 -16.75 1.76
CA PRO A 135 -13.20 -17.73 1.11
C PRO A 135 -12.07 -18.09 2.07
N SER A 136 -11.94 -19.36 2.44
CA SER A 136 -10.93 -19.77 3.42
C SER A 136 -9.51 -19.49 2.92
N GLN A 137 -9.35 -19.38 1.60
CA GLN A 137 -8.08 -19.20 0.91
C GLN A 137 -8.08 -17.94 0.03
N PRO A 138 -6.94 -17.21 -0.04
CA PRO A 138 -6.79 -16.10 -0.96
C PRO A 138 -6.90 -16.58 -2.42
N PRO A 139 -7.37 -15.73 -3.35
CA PRO A 139 -7.42 -16.04 -4.78
C PRO A 139 -6.07 -16.52 -5.33
N ALA A 140 -6.11 -17.27 -6.43
CA ALA A 140 -4.91 -17.73 -7.12
C ALA A 140 -4.13 -16.56 -7.73
N CYS A 141 -2.82 -16.75 -7.94
CA CYS A 141 -1.95 -15.72 -8.49
C CYS A 141 -2.36 -15.26 -9.90
N ASN A 142 -2.92 -16.17 -10.71
CA ASN A 142 -3.37 -15.89 -12.07
C ASN A 142 -4.83 -15.43 -12.16
N ASP A 143 -5.47 -15.12 -11.02
CA ASP A 143 -6.85 -14.64 -10.99
C ASP A 143 -6.96 -13.26 -11.66
N ALA A 144 -7.98 -13.09 -12.49
CA ALA A 144 -8.19 -11.85 -13.25
C ALA A 144 -8.41 -10.63 -12.34
N ALA A 145 -9.04 -10.80 -11.18
CA ALA A 145 -9.24 -9.74 -10.19
C ALA A 145 -7.91 -9.34 -9.54
N VAL A 146 -7.05 -10.31 -9.21
CA VAL A 146 -5.69 -10.06 -8.70
C VAL A 146 -4.87 -9.30 -9.73
N ALA A 147 -4.87 -9.74 -10.98
CA ALA A 147 -4.14 -9.08 -12.07
C ALA A 147 -4.62 -7.63 -12.28
N LYS A 148 -5.94 -7.39 -12.25
CA LYS A 148 -6.53 -6.05 -12.35
C LYS A 148 -6.11 -5.16 -11.18
N GLN A 149 -6.21 -5.66 -9.95
CA GLN A 149 -5.87 -4.91 -8.74
C GLN A 149 -4.36 -4.57 -8.70
N LEU A 150 -3.50 -5.49 -9.14
CA LEU A 150 -2.06 -5.25 -9.25
C LEU A 150 -1.74 -4.12 -10.23
N LYS A 151 -2.31 -4.13 -11.44
CA LYS A 151 -2.11 -3.06 -12.44
C LYS A 151 -2.56 -1.68 -11.92
N VAL A 152 -3.71 -1.63 -11.26
CA VAL A 152 -4.22 -0.39 -10.63
C VAL A 152 -3.27 0.07 -9.52
N GLY A 153 -2.79 -0.84 -8.68
CA GLY A 153 -1.84 -0.54 -7.61
C GLY A 153 -0.50 0.01 -8.13
N LEU A 154 0.07 -0.61 -9.18
CA LEU A 154 1.30 -0.15 -9.82
C LEU A 154 1.16 1.25 -10.44
N PHE A 155 0.03 1.50 -11.09
CA PHE A 155 -0.30 2.82 -11.62
C PHE A 155 -0.38 3.87 -10.51
N GLN A 156 -1.11 3.59 -9.42
CA GLN A 156 -1.19 4.49 -8.27
C GLN A 156 0.17 4.74 -7.60
N ALA A 157 1.01 3.70 -7.49
CA ALA A 157 2.37 3.84 -6.95
C ALA A 157 3.23 4.76 -7.81
N THR A 158 3.12 4.67 -9.14
CA THR A 158 3.83 5.55 -10.08
C THR A 158 3.38 7.00 -9.92
N ILE A 159 2.07 7.27 -9.85
CA ILE A 159 1.54 8.62 -9.62
C ILE A 159 2.08 9.18 -8.29
N ARG A 160 2.03 8.40 -7.20
CA ARG A 160 2.57 8.81 -5.90
C ARG A 160 4.05 9.16 -5.98
N GLN A 161 4.84 8.33 -6.66
CA GLN A 161 6.27 8.57 -6.82
C GLN A 161 6.56 9.85 -7.62
N GLN A 162 5.81 10.10 -8.70
CA GLN A 162 5.94 11.32 -9.48
C GLN A 162 5.55 12.58 -8.69
N THR A 163 4.51 12.50 -7.86
CA THR A 163 4.09 13.61 -7.00
C THR A 163 5.08 13.87 -5.86
N ALA A 164 5.74 12.82 -5.34
CA ALA A 164 6.72 12.94 -4.28
C ALA A 164 8.05 13.56 -4.75
N ASN A 165 8.38 13.46 -6.05
CA ASN A 165 9.61 14.02 -6.59
C ASN A 165 9.41 14.63 -8.00
N PRO A 166 8.93 15.89 -8.08
CA PRO A 166 8.61 16.57 -9.34
C PRO A 166 9.83 16.77 -10.27
N LEU A 167 11.06 16.74 -9.74
CA LEU A 167 12.29 16.92 -10.52
C LEU A 167 12.71 15.64 -11.27
N LEU A 168 12.34 14.47 -10.74
CA LEU A 168 12.57 13.17 -11.39
C LEU A 168 11.50 12.84 -12.44
N SER A 169 10.26 13.29 -12.23
CA SER A 169 9.16 13.09 -13.17
C SER A 169 9.23 13.94 -14.45
N ALA A 170 10.03 15.02 -14.44
CA ALA A 170 10.32 15.81 -15.64
C ALA A 170 11.27 15.12 -16.64
N GLN A 171 12.01 14.09 -16.22
CA GLN A 171 13.08 13.48 -17.01
C GLN A 171 12.68 12.17 -17.71
N THR A 172 11.49 11.62 -17.41
CA THR A 172 11.04 10.37 -18.04
C THR A 172 9.51 10.35 -18.09
N PRO A 173 8.88 10.21 -19.28
CA PRO A 173 7.45 9.95 -19.35
C PRO A 173 7.14 8.68 -18.57
N ALA A 174 6.24 8.73 -17.58
CA ALA A 174 5.85 7.51 -16.88
C ALA A 174 5.26 6.52 -17.89
N PRO A 175 5.77 5.28 -17.97
CA PRO A 175 5.12 4.26 -18.75
C PRO A 175 3.70 4.08 -18.21
N ASN A 176 2.73 3.93 -19.10
CA ASN A 176 1.35 3.69 -18.71
C ASN A 176 1.25 2.27 -18.10
N MET A 177 1.40 2.18 -16.78
CA MET A 177 1.37 0.93 -16.02
C MET A 177 0.06 0.15 -16.19
N LEU A 178 -1.03 0.79 -16.64
CA LEU A 178 -2.29 0.11 -16.94
C LEU A 178 -2.19 -0.79 -18.20
N LEU A 179 -1.27 -0.48 -19.11
CA LEU A 179 -0.97 -1.28 -20.31
C LEU A 179 0.09 -2.36 -20.04
N ALA A 180 0.62 -2.45 -18.83
CA ALA A 180 1.62 -3.46 -18.52
C ALA A 180 1.01 -4.87 -18.64
N GLU A 181 1.73 -5.77 -19.31
CA GLU A 181 1.37 -7.18 -19.39
C GLU A 181 2.02 -7.94 -18.25
N LEU A 182 1.23 -8.77 -17.56
CA LEU A 182 1.72 -9.73 -16.58
C LEU A 182 1.95 -11.06 -17.29
N ARG A 183 3.20 -11.51 -17.31
CA ARG A 183 3.63 -12.80 -17.86
C ARG A 183 4.23 -13.67 -16.78
N ASP A 184 4.36 -14.97 -17.07
CA ASP A 184 5.03 -15.95 -16.21
C ASP A 184 4.53 -15.96 -14.76
N VAL A 185 3.23 -15.73 -14.58
CA VAL A 185 2.62 -15.63 -13.25
C VAL A 185 2.69 -16.98 -12.57
N ARG A 186 3.39 -17.06 -11.43
CA ARG A 186 3.55 -18.27 -10.63
C ARG A 186 3.39 -18.01 -9.15
N GLU A 187 3.00 -19.04 -8.42
CA GLU A 187 2.96 -19.01 -6.96
C GLU A 187 4.35 -19.33 -6.37
N LEU A 188 4.78 -18.52 -5.40
CA LEU A 188 6.01 -18.76 -4.63
C LEU A 188 5.73 -19.64 -3.40
N GLY A 189 4.57 -19.46 -2.77
CA GLY A 189 4.11 -20.26 -1.65
C GLY A 189 2.86 -19.70 -1.00
N TYR A 190 2.20 -20.51 -0.17
CA TYR A 190 0.98 -20.16 0.56
C TYR A 190 1.14 -20.47 2.05
N ILE A 191 1.04 -19.45 2.91
CA ILE A 191 1.09 -19.62 4.37
C ILE A 191 -0.34 -19.69 4.89
N VAL A 192 -0.75 -20.87 5.35
CA VAL A 192 -2.13 -21.17 5.78
C VAL A 192 -2.54 -20.32 6.98
N ALA A 193 -1.66 -20.25 8.00
CA ALA A 193 -1.93 -19.52 9.23
C ALA A 193 -2.16 -18.02 9.00
N GLU A 194 -1.53 -17.46 7.96
CA GLU A 194 -1.63 -16.04 7.61
C GLU A 194 -2.65 -15.76 6.50
N ARG A 195 -3.23 -16.82 5.91
CA ARG A 195 -4.10 -16.73 4.72
C ARG A 195 -3.48 -15.84 3.63
N ALA A 196 -2.16 -15.98 3.44
CA ALA A 196 -1.36 -15.16 2.56
C ALA A 196 -0.66 -16.02 1.51
N ARG A 197 -0.79 -15.66 0.24
CA ARG A 197 -0.17 -16.31 -0.90
C ARG A 197 0.79 -15.33 -1.57
N ALA A 198 2.04 -15.71 -1.77
CA ALA A 198 2.96 -14.91 -2.57
C ALA A 198 3.00 -15.40 -4.01
N CYS A 199 3.10 -14.43 -4.89
CA CYS A 199 3.09 -14.62 -6.32
C CYS A 199 4.28 -13.88 -6.92
N GLU A 200 4.80 -14.41 -8.02
CA GLU A 200 5.80 -13.74 -8.86
C GLU A 200 5.23 -13.57 -10.26
N ALA A 201 5.50 -12.43 -10.88
CA ALA A 201 5.13 -12.16 -12.25
C ALA A 201 6.18 -11.29 -12.96
N SER A 202 6.37 -11.55 -14.25
CA SER A 202 7.11 -10.69 -15.16
C SER A 202 6.19 -9.55 -15.62
N VAL A 203 6.50 -8.31 -15.25
CA VAL A 203 5.80 -7.13 -15.75
C VAL A 203 6.52 -6.60 -16.98
N GLN A 204 5.85 -6.69 -18.13
CA GLN A 204 6.34 -6.19 -19.40
C GLN A 204 5.75 -4.82 -19.70
N MET A 205 6.64 -3.87 -19.97
CA MET A 205 6.33 -2.47 -20.32
C MET A 205 7.14 -2.09 -21.56
N GLY A 206 6.51 -2.19 -22.74
CA GLY A 206 7.22 -2.01 -24.00
C GLY A 206 8.35 -3.05 -24.16
N SER A 207 9.59 -2.59 -24.36
CA SER A 207 10.77 -3.45 -24.47
C SER A 207 11.39 -3.84 -23.12
N GLN A 208 10.91 -3.30 -22.01
CA GLN A 208 11.44 -3.59 -20.69
C GLN A 208 10.59 -4.66 -19.99
N SER A 209 11.26 -5.67 -19.44
CA SER A 209 10.64 -6.68 -18.59
C SER A 209 11.30 -6.65 -17.21
N ARG A 210 10.50 -6.69 -16.15
CA ARG A 210 10.98 -6.79 -14.77
C ARG A 210 10.16 -7.82 -14.01
N SER A 211 10.84 -8.75 -13.33
CA SER A 211 10.16 -9.65 -12.39
C SER A 211 9.80 -8.88 -11.11
N MET A 212 8.62 -9.16 -10.55
CA MET A 212 8.20 -8.68 -9.26
C MET A 212 7.46 -9.76 -8.47
N ALA A 213 7.69 -9.79 -7.16
CA ALA A 213 6.92 -10.55 -6.22
C ALA A 213 5.90 -9.67 -5.49
N TYR A 214 4.73 -10.22 -5.21
CA TYR A 214 3.63 -9.57 -4.50
C TYR A 214 2.89 -10.59 -3.64
N VAL A 215 2.20 -10.10 -2.59
CA VAL A 215 1.44 -10.95 -1.68
C VAL A 215 -0.05 -10.65 -1.83
N VAL A 216 -0.84 -11.71 -1.96
CA VAL A 216 -2.29 -11.72 -1.94
C VAL A 216 -2.73 -12.31 -0.60
N SER A 217 -3.32 -11.48 0.25
CA SER A 217 -3.86 -11.89 1.55
C SER A 217 -5.37 -11.64 1.61
N LEU A 218 -6.00 -12.21 2.63
CA LEU A 218 -7.37 -11.89 2.98
C LEU A 218 -7.38 -11.05 4.25
N THR A 219 -8.17 -9.98 4.26
CA THR A 219 -8.47 -9.21 5.47
C THR A 219 -9.28 -10.06 6.45
N GLU A 220 -9.45 -9.57 7.68
CA GLU A 220 -10.37 -10.18 8.66
C GLU A 220 -11.80 -10.28 8.13
N SER A 221 -12.23 -9.30 7.32
CA SER A 221 -13.53 -9.30 6.62
C SER A 221 -13.59 -10.25 5.42
N GLY A 222 -12.51 -10.96 5.11
CA GLY A 222 -12.41 -11.88 3.97
C GLY A 222 -12.25 -11.18 2.61
N ALA A 223 -11.97 -9.88 2.59
CA ALA A 223 -11.69 -9.14 1.36
C ALA A 223 -10.25 -9.37 0.90
N THR A 224 -10.03 -9.43 -0.41
CA THR A 224 -8.69 -9.59 -0.99
C THR A 224 -7.88 -8.29 -0.84
N GLN A 225 -6.70 -8.42 -0.24
CA GLN A 225 -5.73 -7.35 -0.15
C GLN A 225 -4.46 -7.74 -0.92
N LEU A 226 -3.99 -6.83 -1.77
CA LEU A 226 -2.67 -6.95 -2.39
C LEU A 226 -1.69 -6.06 -1.64
N SER A 227 -0.55 -6.61 -1.26
CA SER A 227 0.61 -5.86 -0.80
C SER A 227 1.78 -6.09 -1.77
N ALA A 228 2.30 -4.99 -2.31
CA ALA A 228 3.62 -4.99 -2.92
C ALA A 228 4.62 -5.03 -1.77
N GLY A 229 5.00 -6.25 -1.36
CA GLY A 229 6.13 -6.45 -0.47
C GLY A 229 7.44 -6.05 -1.14
N ASP A 230 8.52 -6.06 -0.37
CA ASP A 230 9.84 -6.07 -1.00
C ASP A 230 10.02 -7.39 -1.76
N ASP A 231 10.49 -7.31 -3.00
CA ASP A 231 10.62 -8.46 -3.89
C ASP A 231 11.55 -9.54 -3.31
N ARG A 232 12.69 -9.14 -2.74
CA ARG A 232 13.68 -10.06 -2.16
C ARG A 232 13.11 -10.73 -0.90
N LEU A 233 12.50 -9.94 -0.02
CA LEU A 233 11.92 -10.48 1.22
C LEU A 233 10.76 -11.43 0.93
N THR A 234 9.91 -11.09 -0.04
CA THR A 234 8.76 -11.92 -0.43
C THR A 234 9.23 -13.26 -0.97
N ARG A 235 10.21 -13.26 -1.88
CA ARG A 235 10.80 -14.49 -2.43
C ARG A 235 11.49 -15.32 -1.35
N ALA A 236 12.31 -14.69 -0.51
CA ALA A 236 13.04 -15.37 0.56
C ALA A 236 12.07 -16.03 1.55
N ARG A 237 11.03 -15.33 1.97
CA ARG A 237 10.06 -15.85 2.95
C ARG A 237 9.20 -16.95 2.36
N PHE A 238 8.53 -16.68 1.24
CA PHE A 238 7.55 -17.62 0.71
C PHE A 238 8.19 -18.81 -0.02
N GLY A 239 9.41 -18.65 -0.53
CA GLY A 239 10.18 -19.76 -1.11
C GLY A 239 10.60 -20.83 -0.07
N LEU A 240 10.51 -20.54 1.23
CA LEU A 240 10.77 -21.50 2.30
C LEU A 240 9.53 -22.34 2.67
N VAL A 241 8.34 -21.97 2.18
CA VAL A 241 7.09 -22.59 2.60
C VAL A 241 7.02 -24.05 2.16
N LYS A 242 6.72 -24.94 3.11
CA LYS A 242 6.45 -26.35 2.87
C LYS A 242 5.15 -26.73 3.57
N ASP A 243 4.27 -27.45 2.86
CA ASP A 243 2.99 -27.92 3.39
C ASP A 243 2.14 -26.81 4.06
N GLY A 244 2.20 -25.60 3.50
CA GLY A 244 1.44 -24.45 3.98
C GLY A 244 2.03 -23.72 5.20
N LYS A 245 3.25 -24.09 5.63
CA LYS A 245 3.91 -23.56 6.83
C LYS A 245 5.31 -23.06 6.54
N LEU A 246 5.74 -22.05 7.29
CA LEU A 246 7.15 -21.65 7.33
C LEU A 246 7.93 -22.64 8.21
N PRO A 247 9.16 -23.03 7.81
CA PRO A 247 10.05 -23.77 8.67
C PRO A 247 10.41 -22.91 9.89
N GLU A 248 10.60 -23.56 11.03
CA GLU A 248 11.12 -22.91 12.23
C GLU A 248 12.62 -22.66 12.04
N LEU A 249 12.99 -21.41 11.79
CA LEU A 249 14.36 -20.97 11.55
C LEU A 249 14.84 -20.00 12.63
N GLY A 250 16.15 -19.76 12.69
CA GLY A 250 16.79 -18.91 13.69
C GLY A 250 17.05 -19.61 15.02
N MET A 251 16.93 -20.94 15.08
CA MET A 251 17.23 -21.70 16.31
C MET A 251 18.72 -21.61 16.67
N PRO A 252 19.10 -21.56 17.97
CA PRO A 252 18.23 -21.68 19.14
C PRO A 252 17.63 -20.35 19.63
N ILE A 253 17.91 -19.22 18.96
CA ILE A 253 17.45 -17.90 19.39
C ILE A 253 15.95 -17.72 19.12
N GLY A 254 15.50 -18.14 17.94
CA GLY A 254 14.13 -17.95 17.47
C GLY A 254 13.89 -16.56 16.87
N GLN A 255 12.96 -16.49 15.91
CA GLN A 255 12.69 -15.27 15.15
C GLN A 255 12.27 -14.07 16.02
N ALA A 256 11.45 -14.28 17.05
CA ALA A 256 10.97 -13.20 17.90
C ALA A 256 12.10 -12.55 18.72
N ASP A 257 13.03 -13.35 19.22
CA ASP A 257 14.18 -12.84 19.97
C ASP A 257 15.22 -12.21 19.05
N LEU A 258 15.41 -12.73 17.82
CA LEU A 258 16.20 -12.06 16.79
C LEU A 258 15.63 -10.67 16.43
N GLN A 259 14.32 -10.58 16.22
CA GLN A 259 13.61 -9.30 15.98
C GLN A 259 13.89 -8.32 17.12
N ARG A 260 13.73 -8.77 18.38
CA ARG A 260 13.92 -7.92 19.55
C ARG A 260 15.37 -7.46 19.68
N ALA A 261 16.33 -8.39 19.62
CA ALA A 261 17.76 -8.10 19.77
C ALA A 261 18.27 -7.12 18.70
N LEU A 262 17.88 -7.32 17.43
CA LEU A 262 18.25 -6.42 16.33
C LEU A 262 17.60 -5.03 16.49
N SER A 263 16.32 -5.00 16.85
CA SER A 263 15.60 -3.73 17.09
C SER A 263 16.26 -2.93 18.20
N ASP A 264 16.62 -3.57 19.30
CA ASP A 264 17.29 -2.93 20.44
C ASP A 264 18.72 -2.50 20.11
N GLY A 265 19.46 -3.31 19.35
CA GLY A 265 20.78 -2.96 18.82
C GLY A 265 20.75 -1.68 17.98
N VAL A 266 19.81 -1.59 17.03
CA VAL A 266 19.63 -0.39 16.19
C VAL A 266 19.21 0.81 17.03
N LYS A 267 18.30 0.65 18.00
CA LYS A 267 17.88 1.72 18.93
C LYS A 267 19.09 2.27 19.70
N LYS A 268 20.00 1.42 20.18
CA LYS A 268 21.23 1.84 20.87
C LYS A 268 22.15 2.65 19.95
N ILE A 269 22.38 2.21 18.71
CA ILE A 269 23.20 2.94 17.73
C ILE A 269 22.60 4.32 17.44
N GLN A 270 21.29 4.41 17.25
CA GLN A 270 20.61 5.68 16.99
C GLN A 270 20.68 6.65 18.17
N ALA A 271 20.57 6.13 19.39
CA ALA A 271 20.70 6.93 20.61
C ALA A 271 22.13 7.49 20.74
N GLN A 272 23.15 6.67 20.47
CA GLN A 272 24.57 7.10 20.48
C GLN A 272 24.89 8.13 19.38
N ALA A 273 24.27 8.01 18.22
CA ALA A 273 24.44 8.94 17.10
C ALA A 273 23.66 10.26 17.25
N GLY A 274 22.89 10.44 18.34
CA GLY A 274 22.07 11.64 18.55
C GLY A 274 20.90 11.79 17.56
N LEU A 275 20.57 10.74 16.81
CA LEU A 275 19.52 10.76 15.77
C LEU A 275 18.10 10.76 16.36
N ARG A 276 17.97 10.46 17.66
CA ARG A 276 16.75 10.66 18.47
C ARG A 276 16.90 11.87 19.40
N GLY A 277 17.12 13.05 18.85
CA GLY A 277 17.01 14.30 19.62
C GLY A 277 15.53 14.63 19.92
N PRO A 278 15.20 15.34 21.02
CA PRO A 278 13.82 15.71 21.38
C PRO A 278 13.06 16.48 20.28
N ARG A 279 13.77 17.08 19.32
CA ARG A 279 13.19 17.77 18.15
C ARG A 279 12.72 16.84 17.02
N SER A 280 13.25 15.62 16.88
CA SER A 280 12.80 14.67 15.84
C SER A 280 11.56 13.89 16.29
N ALA A 281 11.47 13.54 17.57
CA ALA A 281 10.28 12.92 18.17
C ALA A 281 9.05 13.84 18.05
N ALA A 282 9.19 15.13 18.35
CA ALA A 282 8.11 16.12 18.23
C ALA A 282 7.62 16.27 16.78
N ARG A 283 8.53 16.32 15.78
CA ARG A 283 8.14 16.39 14.35
C ARG A 283 7.48 15.13 13.82
N VAL A 284 7.90 13.96 14.31
CA VAL A 284 7.27 12.67 13.97
C VAL A 284 5.86 12.63 14.56
N GLN A 285 5.70 13.03 15.82
CA GLN A 285 4.40 13.08 16.50
C GLN A 285 3.44 14.10 15.86
N GLU A 286 3.97 15.23 15.37
CA GLU A 286 3.21 16.28 14.69
C GLU A 286 2.76 15.86 13.27
N ARG A 287 3.57 15.06 12.56
CA ARG A 287 3.17 14.40 11.29
C ARG A 287 2.24 13.21 11.51
N GLU A 288 2.39 12.47 12.59
CA GLU A 288 1.53 11.35 12.96
C GLU A 288 0.14 11.81 13.42
N GLY A 289 0.04 12.95 14.10
CA GLY A 289 -1.22 13.59 14.47
C GLY A 289 -2.06 14.03 13.27
N GLN A 290 -1.46 14.20 12.08
CA GLN A 290 -2.16 14.55 10.84
C GLN A 290 -2.70 13.33 10.08
N HIS A 291 -2.24 12.10 10.38
CA HIS A 291 -2.74 10.88 9.73
C HIS A 291 -3.57 10.04 10.72
N LYS A 292 -4.91 10.12 10.60
CA LYS A 292 -5.94 9.49 11.47
C LYS A 292 -5.97 7.95 11.51
N ASN A 293 -4.88 7.24 11.21
CA ASN A 293 -4.79 5.78 11.41
C ASN A 293 -3.78 5.47 12.52
N ALA A 294 -4.23 5.58 13.77
CA ALA A 294 -3.45 5.33 14.99
C ALA A 294 -2.89 3.88 15.07
N GLN A 295 -3.49 2.92 14.37
CA GLN A 295 -2.98 1.54 14.30
C GLN A 295 -1.64 1.42 13.56
N ASN A 296 -1.35 2.34 12.63
CA ASN A 296 -0.09 2.37 11.87
C ASN A 296 0.93 3.37 12.44
N ALA A 297 0.69 3.94 13.62
CA ALA A 297 1.61 4.88 14.26
C ALA A 297 2.76 4.15 14.99
N GLY A 298 2.45 3.04 15.69
CA GLY A 298 3.47 2.18 16.32
C GLY A 298 4.43 1.54 15.30
N GLU A 299 3.89 1.06 14.18
CA GLU A 299 4.66 0.47 13.07
C GLU A 299 5.48 1.50 12.26
N ARG A 300 5.17 2.80 12.40
CA ARG A 300 5.91 3.91 11.78
C ARG A 300 7.14 4.33 12.59
N ALA A 301 7.12 4.16 13.90
CA ALA A 301 8.19 4.58 14.80
C ALA A 301 9.38 3.60 14.84
N ASP A 302 9.13 2.31 14.57
CA ASP A 302 10.20 1.31 14.59
C ASP A 302 11.03 1.33 13.31
N THR A 303 12.36 1.35 13.50
CA THR A 303 13.31 1.39 12.40
C THR A 303 13.59 0.00 11.83
N VAL A 304 13.52 -1.04 12.65
CA VAL A 304 13.51 -2.44 12.20
C VAL A 304 12.04 -2.86 12.09
N ILE A 305 11.58 -3.11 10.87
CA ILE A 305 10.17 -3.41 10.57
C ILE A 305 9.93 -4.91 10.74
N GLN A 306 10.76 -5.73 10.10
CA GLN A 306 10.62 -7.18 10.12
C GLN A 306 11.99 -7.86 10.01
N VAL A 307 12.17 -8.98 10.70
CA VAL A 307 13.33 -9.87 10.62
C VAL A 307 12.86 -11.25 10.18
N LEU A 308 13.54 -11.78 9.17
CA LEU A 308 13.39 -13.12 8.63
C LEU A 308 14.73 -13.88 8.80
N PRO A 309 14.78 -14.92 9.64
CA PRO A 309 15.92 -15.82 9.67
C PRO A 309 16.00 -16.59 8.35
N LEU A 310 17.19 -16.64 7.75
CA LEU A 310 17.46 -17.38 6.51
C LEU A 310 17.95 -18.81 6.78
N GLY A 311 18.29 -19.11 8.04
CA GLY A 311 18.78 -20.39 8.51
C GLY A 311 18.79 -20.44 10.04
N ASN A 312 19.27 -21.56 10.59
CA ASN A 312 19.55 -21.64 12.03
C ASN A 312 20.84 -20.89 12.37
N CYS A 313 20.93 -20.46 13.61
CA CYS A 313 22.11 -19.80 14.14
C CYS A 313 23.22 -20.82 14.41
N GLU A 314 24.43 -20.49 13.99
CA GLU A 314 25.62 -21.30 14.22
C GLU A 314 26.27 -20.87 15.55
N ALA A 315 26.54 -21.85 16.41
CA ALA A 315 27.24 -21.60 17.67
C ALA A 315 28.73 -21.32 17.39
N GLY A 316 29.20 -20.15 17.81
CA GLY A 316 30.59 -19.74 17.81
C GLY A 316 31.26 -19.94 19.17
N GLN A 317 32.51 -19.47 19.28
CA GLN A 317 33.23 -19.50 20.55
C GLN A 317 32.65 -18.49 21.56
N GLY A 318 32.83 -18.76 22.86
CA GLY A 318 32.47 -17.81 23.92
C GLY A 318 30.96 -17.55 24.08
N GLY A 319 30.10 -18.47 23.62
CA GLY A 319 28.65 -18.29 23.70
C GLY A 319 28.09 -17.31 22.66
N HIS A 320 28.87 -16.98 21.64
CA HIS A 320 28.41 -16.25 20.47
C HIS A 320 27.59 -17.15 19.55
N TYR A 321 26.58 -16.58 18.90
CA TYR A 321 25.77 -17.23 17.90
C TYR A 321 25.71 -16.35 16.66
N ARG A 322 26.10 -16.90 15.52
CA ARG A 322 26.04 -16.21 14.23
C ARG A 322 24.78 -16.62 13.50
N CYS A 323 23.91 -15.66 13.19
CA CYS A 323 22.62 -15.94 12.57
C CYS A 323 22.51 -15.26 11.20
N PRO A 324 22.27 -16.01 10.12
CA PRO A 324 21.97 -15.43 8.82
C PRO A 324 20.54 -14.87 8.83
N VAL A 325 20.40 -13.55 8.65
CA VAL A 325 19.10 -12.88 8.69
C VAL A 325 18.94 -11.89 7.54
N MET A 326 17.69 -11.73 7.13
CA MET A 326 17.23 -10.65 6.28
C MET A 326 16.31 -9.77 7.12
N MET A 327 16.56 -8.47 7.17
CA MET A 327 15.71 -7.52 7.88
C MET A 327 15.21 -6.41 6.97
N GLN A 328 13.93 -6.09 7.06
CA GLN A 328 13.37 -4.87 6.50
C GLN A 328 13.58 -3.72 7.48
N TYR A 329 14.21 -2.66 6.99
CA TYR A 329 14.68 -1.53 7.77
C TYR A 329 14.22 -0.20 7.16
N ARG A 330 14.02 0.82 8.00
CA ARG A 330 13.66 2.18 7.59
C ARG A 330 14.90 3.09 7.53
N ASP A 331 15.36 3.40 6.32
CA ASP A 331 16.47 4.30 6.08
C ASP A 331 16.01 5.74 5.84
N HIS A 332 16.07 6.55 6.90
CA HIS A 332 15.72 7.96 6.85
C HIS A 332 16.64 8.80 5.93
N LEU A 333 17.87 8.36 5.65
CA LEU A 333 18.76 9.09 4.73
C LEU A 333 18.33 8.90 3.28
N LEU A 334 17.91 7.69 2.90
CA LEU A 334 17.33 7.45 1.57
C LEU A 334 16.01 8.17 1.40
N ALA A 335 15.18 8.21 2.45
CA ALA A 335 13.95 8.99 2.45
C ALA A 335 14.22 10.48 2.16
N ALA A 336 15.29 11.05 2.75
CA ALA A 336 15.65 12.46 2.59
C ALA A 336 16.07 12.82 1.15
N ILE A 337 16.58 11.86 0.37
CA ILE A 337 16.93 12.04 -1.05
C ILE A 337 15.83 11.55 -2.01
N GLY A 338 14.61 11.32 -1.50
CA GLY A 338 13.46 10.91 -2.30
C GLY A 338 13.52 9.48 -2.84
N ARG A 339 14.29 8.61 -2.19
CA ARG A 339 14.35 7.16 -2.47
C ARG A 339 13.45 6.38 -1.51
N SER A 340 13.27 5.08 -1.76
CA SER A 340 12.50 4.22 -0.87
C SER A 340 13.10 4.26 0.53
N GLU A 341 12.30 4.66 1.52
CA GLU A 341 12.71 4.63 2.92
C GLU A 341 12.79 3.19 3.45
N ARG A 342 12.12 2.22 2.80
CA ARG A 342 12.19 0.81 3.18
C ARG A 342 13.34 0.17 2.42
N GLN A 343 14.22 -0.49 3.15
CA GLN A 343 15.40 -1.18 2.63
C GLN A 343 15.47 -2.59 3.20
N ILE A 344 16.11 -3.48 2.45
CA ILE A 344 16.45 -4.82 2.92
C ILE A 344 17.92 -4.86 3.29
N LEU A 345 18.18 -5.24 4.54
CA LEU A 345 19.52 -5.54 5.01
C LEU A 345 19.65 -7.04 5.17
N GLU A 346 20.55 -7.63 4.40
CA GLU A 346 20.91 -9.03 4.51
C GLU A 346 22.29 -9.15 5.12
N GLY A 347 22.48 -10.08 6.05
CA GLY A 347 23.78 -10.34 6.64
C GLY A 347 23.76 -11.38 7.74
N ASP A 348 24.97 -11.79 8.14
CA ASP A 348 25.17 -12.59 9.34
C ASP A 348 25.45 -11.64 10.50
N PHE A 349 24.67 -11.79 11.56
CA PHE A 349 24.83 -10.98 12.77
C PHE A 349 25.16 -11.87 13.94
N ASP A 350 26.03 -11.35 14.81
CA ASP A 350 26.48 -12.07 15.98
C ASP A 350 25.62 -11.67 17.17
N PHE A 351 25.22 -12.67 17.95
CA PHE A 351 24.40 -12.55 19.13
C PHE A 351 25.10 -13.22 20.31
N VAL A 352 24.83 -12.71 21.50
CA VAL A 352 25.27 -13.32 22.75
C VAL A 352 24.10 -13.37 23.71
N ARG A 353 24.13 -14.35 24.59
CA ARG A 353 23.13 -14.49 25.66
C ARG A 353 23.57 -13.68 26.88
N GLU A 354 22.69 -12.81 27.36
CA GLU A 354 22.87 -12.01 28.57
C GLU A 354 21.75 -12.36 29.56
N GLY A 355 22.03 -13.27 30.49
CA GLY A 355 21.02 -13.90 31.33
C GLY A 355 20.02 -14.71 30.50
N ASP A 356 18.75 -14.34 30.57
CA ASP A 356 17.67 -14.95 29.78
C ASP A 356 17.36 -14.20 28.47
N ALA A 357 18.02 -13.08 28.21
CA ALA A 357 17.80 -12.28 27.01
C ALA A 357 18.91 -12.52 25.97
N TRP A 358 18.51 -12.45 24.70
CA TRP A 358 19.45 -12.36 23.58
C TRP A 358 19.75 -10.90 23.27
N ARG A 359 21.02 -10.58 23.02
CA ARG A 359 21.44 -9.29 22.50
C ARG A 359 22.38 -9.45 21.34
N VAL A 360 22.49 -8.41 20.54
CA VAL A 360 23.55 -8.29 19.55
C VAL A 360 24.93 -8.22 20.23
N ALA A 361 25.93 -8.83 19.62
CA ALA A 361 27.32 -8.81 20.07
C ALA A 361 27.97 -7.45 19.86
N ASP A 362 29.15 -7.24 20.45
CA ASP A 362 29.82 -5.93 20.44
C ASP A 362 30.31 -5.51 19.04
N VAL A 363 30.47 -6.48 18.12
CA VAL A 363 30.80 -6.26 16.71
C VAL A 363 29.60 -5.75 15.87
N PHE A 364 28.40 -5.77 16.43
CA PHE A 364 27.17 -5.41 15.73
C PHE A 364 27.18 -4.03 15.05
N PRO A 365 27.72 -2.95 15.64
CA PRO A 365 27.75 -1.65 14.97
C PRO A 365 28.49 -1.69 13.62
N GLN A 366 29.52 -2.52 13.49
CA GLN A 366 30.20 -2.72 12.23
C GLN A 366 29.36 -3.55 11.26
N GLN A 367 28.85 -4.71 11.70
CA GLN A 367 27.98 -5.58 10.89
C GLN A 367 26.77 -4.82 10.33
N TYR A 368 26.14 -3.99 11.17
CA TYR A 368 25.00 -3.16 10.82
C TYR A 368 25.34 -2.08 9.79
N ARG A 369 26.47 -1.37 9.94
CA ARG A 369 26.92 -0.39 8.94
C ARG A 369 27.21 -1.06 7.60
N ASP A 370 27.91 -2.19 7.62
CA ASP A 370 28.27 -2.93 6.42
C ASP A 370 27.02 -3.41 5.68
N ALA A 371 26.05 -3.98 6.40
CA ALA A 371 24.77 -4.38 5.84
C ALA A 371 23.97 -3.18 5.29
N THR A 372 23.94 -2.06 6.00
CA THR A 372 23.28 -0.81 5.56
C THR A 372 23.90 -0.26 4.26
N MET A 373 25.23 -0.25 4.18
CA MET A 373 25.93 0.18 2.98
C MET A 373 25.63 -0.74 1.78
N ARG A 374 25.61 -2.06 1.98
CA ARG A 374 25.18 -3.00 0.94
C ARG A 374 23.75 -2.78 0.49
N GLY A 375 22.82 -2.58 1.43
CA GLY A 375 21.42 -2.27 1.11
C GLY A 375 21.30 -1.02 0.23
N ARG A 376 21.97 0.07 0.62
CA ARG A 376 22.00 1.32 -0.15
C ARG A 376 22.62 1.16 -1.53
N VAL A 377 23.72 0.41 -1.64
CA VAL A 377 24.35 0.13 -2.94
C VAL A 377 23.43 -0.72 -3.81
N GLY A 378 22.72 -1.69 -3.23
CA GLY A 378 21.69 -2.47 -3.92
C GLY A 378 20.58 -1.59 -4.49
N GLU A 379 20.06 -0.66 -3.69
CA GLU A 379 19.04 0.31 -4.12
C GLU A 379 19.53 1.24 -5.24
N ILE A 380 20.78 1.72 -5.15
CA ILE A 380 21.31 2.75 -6.07
C ILE A 380 21.89 2.15 -7.35
N ALA A 381 22.62 1.04 -7.24
CA ALA A 381 23.45 0.46 -8.28
C ALA A 381 23.09 -1.00 -8.64
N GLY A 382 22.12 -1.61 -7.95
CA GLY A 382 21.64 -2.97 -8.19
C GLY A 382 22.33 -4.05 -7.36
N ASP A 383 21.71 -5.23 -7.32
CA ASP A 383 22.13 -6.36 -6.47
C ASP A 383 23.54 -6.88 -6.80
N GLU A 384 23.96 -6.84 -8.07
CA GLU A 384 25.32 -7.26 -8.46
C GLU A 384 26.39 -6.37 -7.80
N ALA A 385 26.14 -5.07 -7.69
CA ALA A 385 27.04 -4.13 -7.01
C ALA A 385 27.06 -4.38 -5.49
N ALA A 386 25.90 -4.69 -4.90
CA ALA A 386 25.81 -5.05 -3.49
C ALA A 386 26.58 -6.34 -3.17
N GLU A 387 26.52 -7.34 -4.04
CA GLU A 387 27.25 -8.61 -3.87
C GLU A 387 28.76 -8.43 -4.03
N LYS A 388 29.21 -7.61 -4.99
CA LYS A 388 30.63 -7.23 -5.09
C LYS A 388 31.12 -6.53 -3.82
N LEU A 389 30.32 -5.64 -3.25
CA LEU A 389 30.67 -4.97 -1.99
C LEU A 389 30.76 -5.97 -0.82
N LYS A 390 29.84 -6.94 -0.74
CA LYS A 390 29.90 -8.04 0.23
C LYS A 390 31.22 -8.79 0.14
N GLN A 391 31.63 -9.22 -1.05
CA GLN A 391 32.90 -9.93 -1.24
C GLN A 391 34.12 -9.10 -0.79
N ILE A 392 34.09 -7.77 -0.99
CA ILE A 392 35.16 -6.88 -0.53
C ILE A 392 35.17 -6.79 1.01
N GLN A 393 34.00 -6.72 1.64
CA GLN A 393 33.88 -6.66 3.10
C GLN A 393 34.33 -7.98 3.74
N ASP A 394 33.89 -9.12 3.20
CA ASP A 394 34.23 -10.45 3.73
C ASP A 394 35.74 -10.73 3.69
N ARG A 395 36.43 -10.24 2.64
CA ARG A 395 37.91 -10.30 2.54
C ARG A 395 38.64 -9.46 3.57
N ARG A 396 38.02 -8.41 4.12
CA ARG A 396 38.62 -7.58 5.19
C ARG A 396 38.44 -8.20 6.57
N THR A 397 37.45 -9.07 6.73
CA THR A 397 37.13 -9.73 8.01
C THR A 397 37.74 -11.12 8.13
N THR A 398 38.34 -11.66 7.07
CA THR A 398 39.12 -12.91 7.11
C THR A 398 40.58 -12.55 7.41
N PRO A 399 41.18 -13.04 8.51
CA PRO A 399 42.55 -12.72 8.89
C PRO A 399 43.60 -13.21 7.89
#